data_AF-K2LT23-F1
#
_entry.id   AF-K2LT23-F1
#
_cell.length_a   1.000
_cell.length_b   1.000
_cell.length_c   1.000
_cell.angle_alpha   90.00
_cell.angle_beta   90.00
_cell.angle_gamma   90.00
#
_symmetry.space_group_name_H-M   'P 1'
#
loop_
_entity.id
_entity.type
_entity.pdbx_description
1 polymer ?
#
loop_
_entity_poly.entity_id
_entity_poly.type
_entity_poly.pdbx_seq_one_letter_code
_entity_poly.pdbx_strand_id
1 'polypeptide(L)' 'MKFLIRLTRRSRQSNPTTVFARQRLGRTMPGETGALTAARLGFLIN' A
#
# COMPACT_ATOMS: atom_id res chain seq x y z
N MET A 1 -9.07 -19.31 -18.90
CA MET A 1 -8.18 -18.95 -17.75
C MET A 1 -7.19 -17.83 -18.08
N LYS A 2 -7.64 -16.66 -18.58
CA LYS A 2 -6.77 -15.49 -18.87
C LYS A 2 -6.92 -14.34 -17.86
N PHE A 3 -8.07 -14.27 -17.19
CA PHE A 3 -8.37 -13.22 -16.20
C PHE A 3 -7.49 -13.30 -14.95
N LEU A 4 -7.24 -14.51 -14.44
CA LEU A 4 -6.38 -14.75 -13.28
C LEU A 4 -4.92 -14.33 -13.54
N ILE A 5 -4.43 -14.52 -14.77
CA ILE A 5 -3.06 -14.15 -15.17
C ILE A 5 -2.89 -12.62 -15.21
N ARG A 6 -3.94 -11.85 -15.50
CA ARG A 6 -3.89 -10.38 -15.49
C ARG A 6 -3.80 -9.80 -14.08
N LEU A 7 -4.45 -10.46 -13.12
CA LEU A 7 -4.42 -10.07 -11.71
C LEU A 7 -3.04 -10.30 -11.09
N THR A 8 -2.36 -11.40 -11.45
CA THR A 8 -1.04 -11.74 -10.90
C THR A 8 0.11 -11.01 -11.59
N ARG A 9 -0.04 -10.59 -12.86
CA ARG A 9 0.96 -9.76 -13.56
C ARG A 9 1.09 -8.34 -13.02
N ARG A 10 0.17 -7.91 -12.14
CA ARG A 10 0.30 -6.64 -11.40
C ARG A 10 1.12 -6.79 -10.11
N SER A 11 1.96 -7.81 -10.02
CA SER A 11 3.08 -7.84 -9.08
C SER A 11 4.02 -6.68 -9.43
N ARG A 12 3.73 -5.49 -8.89
CA ARG A 12 4.65 -4.36 -8.89
C ARG A 12 5.88 -4.82 -8.12
N GLN A 13 6.97 -5.09 -8.83
CA GLN A 13 8.26 -5.40 -8.23
C GLN A 13 8.63 -4.27 -7.27
N SER A 14 8.38 -4.49 -5.99
CA SER A 14 8.59 -3.48 -4.97
C SER A 14 10.07 -3.40 -4.68
N ASN A 15 10.68 -2.26 -4.97
CA ASN A 15 12.09 -2.02 -4.68
C ASN A 15 12.30 -2.16 -3.15
N PRO A 16 13.24 -3.00 -2.68
CA PRO A 16 13.45 -3.24 -1.25
C PRO A 16 13.66 -1.94 -0.46
N THR A 17 14.35 -0.94 -1.03
CA THR A 17 14.57 0.34 -0.36
C THR A 17 13.26 1.10 -0.10
N THR A 18 12.32 1.04 -1.06
CA THR A 18 11.00 1.66 -0.91
C THR A 18 10.15 0.97 0.15
N VAL A 19 10.32 -0.35 0.32
CA VAL A 19 9.63 -1.13 1.36
C VAL A 19 10.16 -0.74 2.74
N PHE A 20 11.49 -0.67 2.91
CA PHE A 20 12.10 -0.25 4.18
C PHE A 20 11.74 1.18 4.56
N ALA A 21 11.75 2.11 3.60
CA ALA A 21 11.33 3.49 3.83
C ALA A 21 9.86 3.57 4.31
N ARG A 22 8.95 2.81 3.68
CA ARG A 22 7.54 2.71 4.11
C ARG A 22 7.40 2.15 5.53
N GLN A 23 8.13 1.10 5.85
CA GLN A 23 8.10 0.52 7.21
C GLN A 23 8.61 1.50 8.25
N ARG A 24 9.67 2.26 7.94
CA ARG A 24 10.20 3.29 8.83
C ARG A 24 9.18 4.42 9.04
N LEU A 25 8.59 4.92 7.95
CA LEU A 25 7.56 5.96 8.01
C LEU A 25 6.34 5.52 8.83
N GLY A 26 5.90 4.27 8.70
CA GLY A 26 4.82 3.73 9.52
C GLY A 26 5.13 3.71 11.02
N ARG A 27 6.41 3.62 11.41
CA ARG A 27 6.86 3.66 12.81
C ARG A 27 7.09 5.09 13.32
N THR A 28 7.58 5.99 12.48
CA THR A 28 7.94 7.36 12.90
C THR A 28 6.82 8.37 12.71
N MET A 29 5.84 8.08 11.85
CA MET A 29 4.73 9.00 11.52
C MET A 29 3.39 8.24 11.49
N PRO A 30 2.92 7.70 12.63
CA PRO A 30 1.67 6.94 12.68
C PRO A 30 0.45 7.81 12.36
N GLY A 31 0.44 9.10 12.73
CA GLY A 31 -0.66 10.03 12.45
C GLY A 31 -0.84 10.33 10.97
N GLU A 32 0.25 10.66 10.27
CA GLU A 32 0.23 10.91 8.82
C GLU A 32 -0.09 9.63 8.03
N THR A 33 0.48 8.49 8.45
CA THR A 33 0.14 7.18 7.87
C THR A 33 -1.33 6.87 8.07
N GLY A 34 -1.89 7.12 9.26
CA GLY A 34 -3.31 6.97 9.56
C GLY A 34 -4.18 7.86 8.69
N ALA A 35 -3.83 9.13 8.53
CA ALA A 35 -4.55 10.07 7.67
C ALA A 35 -4.53 9.65 6.19
N LEU A 36 -3.38 9.22 5.68
CA LEU A 36 -3.25 8.67 4.31
C LEU A 36 -4.08 7.39 4.11
N THR A 37 -4.11 6.52 5.12
CA THR A 37 -4.85 5.27 5.08
C THR A 37 -6.36 5.54 5.15
N ALA A 38 -6.79 6.45 6.02
CA ALA A 38 -8.17 6.93 6.10
C ALA A 38 -8.60 7.66 4.82
N ALA A 39 -7.75 8.45 4.18
CA ALA A 39 -8.07 9.08 2.89
C ALA A 39 -8.22 8.06 1.75
N ARG A 40 -7.49 6.94 1.81
CA ARG A 40 -7.57 5.87 0.80
C ARG A 40 -8.68 4.87 1.04
N LEU A 41 -8.89 4.47 2.30
CA LEU A 41 -9.80 3.40 2.70
C LEU A 41 -11.07 3.94 3.36
N GLY A 42 -11.15 5.21 3.73
CA GLY A 42 -12.33 5.82 4.35
C GLY A 42 -13.56 5.81 3.45
N PHE A 43 -13.40 5.66 2.13
CA PHE A 43 -14.50 5.38 1.21
C PHE A 43 -15.10 3.97 1.41
N LEU A 44 -14.37 3.00 1.93
CA LEU A 44 -14.83 1.62 2.12
C LEU A 44 -15.67 1.42 3.40
N ILE A 45 -15.75 2.43 4.27
CA ILE A 45 -16.45 2.37 5.57
C ILE A 45 -17.69 3.29 5.59
N ASN A 46 -18.12 3.81 4.43
CA ASN A 46 -19.32 4.64 4.28
C ASN A 46 -20.41 3.85 3.56
#